data_AF-A0A091DM45-F1
#
_entry.id   AF-A0A091DM45-F1
#
_cell.length_a   1.000
_cell.length_b   1.000
_cell.length_c   1.000
_cell.angle_alpha   90.00
_cell.angle_beta   90.00
_cell.angle_gamma   90.00
#
_symmetry.space_group_name_H-M   'P 1'
#
loop_
_entity.id
_entity.type
_entity.pdbx_description
1 polymer ?
#
loop_
_entity_poly.entity_id
_entity_poly.type
_entity_poly.pdbx_seq_one_letter_code
_entity_poly.pdbx_strand_id
1 'polypeptide(L)'
;MGKLHQGLLCAGHLSTAQNYRGLCETLGLAEDMEIGIPRVWLYLAELVMPILQEGGVPTGELFREITKPWRPSGKAASLLLEIVGLLCKSMGPKKVGMLWREAELSWKEFLPDGQDVNAFAAEQKVEYTPGQESDAPGQRALPFEELSKQLEKLRQEGNSNQQVFHWMEDNLSKQQSI
;
A
#
# COMPACT_ATOMS: atom_id res chain seq x y z
N MET A 1 -2.41 18.72 10.91
CA MET A 1 -2.13 19.22 9.54
C MET A 1 -2.61 18.25 8.46
N GLY A 2 -2.17 16.98 8.42
CA GLY A 2 -2.59 16.04 7.36
C GLY A 2 -4.11 15.87 7.19
N LYS A 3 -4.87 15.77 8.30
CA LYS A 3 -6.35 15.69 8.24
C LYS A 3 -7.02 16.95 7.67
N LEU A 4 -6.45 18.14 7.91
CA LEU A 4 -6.96 19.37 7.30
C LEU A 4 -6.75 19.33 5.79
N HIS A 5 -5.58 18.86 5.35
CA HIS A 5 -5.24 18.71 3.94
C HIS A 5 -6.20 17.75 3.21
N GLN A 6 -6.43 16.57 3.81
CA GLN A 6 -7.46 15.63 3.32
C GLN A 6 -8.85 16.28 3.30
N GLY A 7 -9.26 16.97 4.37
CA GLY A 7 -10.56 17.64 4.43
C GLY A 7 -10.77 18.67 3.31
N LEU A 8 -9.73 19.44 2.96
CA LEU A 8 -9.78 20.41 1.86
C LEU A 8 -9.87 19.73 0.48
N LEU A 9 -9.17 18.60 0.29
CA LEU A 9 -9.28 17.76 -0.92
C LEU A 9 -10.71 17.21 -1.06
N CYS A 10 -11.24 16.58 -0.01
CA CYS A 10 -12.57 15.98 -0.04
C CYS A 10 -13.69 17.02 -0.21
N ALA A 11 -13.50 18.23 0.32
CA ALA A 11 -14.43 19.35 0.12
C ALA A 11 -14.32 20.04 -1.25
N GLY A 12 -13.35 19.64 -2.09
CA GLY A 12 -13.10 20.26 -3.39
C GLY A 12 -12.51 21.68 -3.33
N HIS A 13 -12.06 22.11 -2.15
CA HIS A 13 -11.39 23.41 -1.98
C HIS A 13 -9.92 23.36 -2.40
N LEU A 14 -9.33 22.17 -2.46
CA LEU A 14 -8.00 21.91 -2.98
C LEU A 14 -8.12 20.89 -4.12
N SER A 15 -7.62 21.22 -5.30
CA SER A 15 -7.53 20.25 -6.39
C SER A 15 -6.37 19.28 -6.18
N THR A 16 -6.47 18.07 -6.73
CA THR A 16 -5.41 17.05 -6.69
C THR A 16 -4.08 17.59 -7.23
N ALA A 17 -4.12 18.39 -8.31
CA ALA A 17 -2.92 19.00 -8.90
C ALA A 17 -2.26 20.04 -7.97
N GLN A 18 -3.04 20.85 -7.26
CA GLN A 18 -2.52 21.80 -6.27
C GLN A 18 -1.93 21.06 -5.06
N ASN A 19 -2.58 20.00 -4.61
CA ASN A 19 -2.08 19.13 -3.55
C ASN A 19 -0.73 18.53 -3.91
N TYR A 20 -0.59 17.91 -5.08
CA TYR A 20 0.70 17.34 -5.51
C TYR A 20 1.78 18.40 -5.65
N ARG A 21 1.46 19.58 -6.19
CA ARG A 21 2.43 20.66 -6.28
C ARG A 21 2.99 21.05 -4.90
N GLY A 22 2.12 21.36 -3.96
CA GLY A 22 2.54 21.79 -2.61
C GLY A 22 3.25 20.68 -1.83
N LEU A 23 2.80 19.43 -1.97
CA LEU A 23 3.48 18.28 -1.38
C LEU A 23 4.86 18.11 -2.00
N CYS A 24 5.00 18.04 -3.32
CA CYS A 24 6.29 17.83 -3.99
C CYS A 24 7.28 18.96 -3.70
N GLU A 25 6.83 20.21 -3.57
CA GLU A 25 7.68 21.33 -3.14
C GLU A 25 8.23 21.12 -1.72
N THR A 26 7.37 20.69 -0.78
CA THR A 26 7.78 20.42 0.61
C THR A 26 8.69 19.20 0.70
N LEU A 27 8.31 18.13 0.01
CA LEU A 27 9.03 16.86 -0.03
C LEU A 27 10.39 17.03 -0.72
N GLY A 28 10.50 17.87 -1.75
CA GLY A 28 11.79 18.16 -2.40
C GLY A 28 12.90 18.64 -1.46
N LEU A 29 12.55 19.20 -0.30
CA LEU A 29 13.50 19.68 0.72
C LEU A 29 13.93 18.60 1.73
N ALA A 30 13.33 17.40 1.69
CA ALA A 30 13.51 16.38 2.73
C ALA A 30 14.96 15.91 2.89
N GLU A 31 15.72 15.81 1.80
CA GLU A 31 17.12 15.38 1.84
C GLU A 31 18.01 16.37 2.58
N ASP A 32 17.84 17.67 2.31
CA ASP A 32 18.57 18.73 3.02
C ASP A 32 18.15 18.78 4.50
N MET A 33 16.87 18.55 4.77
CA MET A 33 16.33 18.53 6.13
C MET A 33 16.82 17.34 6.96
N GLU A 34 17.12 16.19 6.33
CA GLU A 34 17.58 14.97 7.02
C GLU A 34 18.85 15.22 7.85
N ILE A 35 19.71 16.15 7.41
CA ILE A 35 20.93 16.55 8.14
C ILE A 35 20.60 17.13 9.52
N GLY A 36 19.54 17.94 9.60
CA GLY A 36 19.11 18.59 10.84
C GLY A 36 18.01 17.84 11.59
N ILE A 37 17.26 16.97 10.91
CA ILE A 37 16.05 16.31 11.41
C ILE A 37 16.13 14.82 11.03
N PRO A 38 16.74 13.97 11.89
CA PRO A 38 16.97 12.56 11.56
C PRO A 38 15.71 11.73 11.27
N ARG A 39 14.53 12.19 11.72
CA ARG A 39 13.23 11.52 11.54
C ARG A 39 12.31 12.23 10.54
N VAL A 40 12.88 13.06 9.65
CA VAL A 40 12.10 13.85 8.68
C VAL A 40 11.17 12.97 7.83
N TRP A 41 11.64 11.81 7.37
CA TRP A 41 10.86 10.88 6.55
C TRP A 41 9.60 10.38 7.25
N LEU A 42 9.70 10.05 8.54
CA LEU A 42 8.54 9.66 9.35
C LEU A 42 7.54 10.82 9.49
N TYR A 43 8.03 12.03 9.76
CA TYR A 43 7.14 13.20 9.92
C TYR A 43 6.42 13.54 8.61
N LEU A 44 7.12 13.41 7.47
CA LEU A 44 6.52 13.55 6.14
C LEU A 44 5.51 12.42 5.88
N ALA A 45 5.80 11.18 6.27
CA ALA A 45 4.86 10.07 6.18
C ALA A 45 3.58 10.34 6.99
N GLU A 46 3.69 10.80 8.24
CA GLU A 46 2.54 11.15 9.08
C GLU A 46 1.69 12.30 8.50
N LEU A 47 2.32 13.21 7.75
CA LEU A 47 1.63 14.29 7.05
C LEU A 47 0.81 13.75 5.86
N VAL A 48 1.38 12.80 5.11
CA VAL A 48 0.77 12.21 3.90
C VAL A 48 -0.30 11.16 4.25
N MET A 49 -0.13 10.42 5.35
CA MET A 49 -1.01 9.30 5.74
C MET A 49 -2.52 9.59 5.68
N PRO A 50 -3.03 10.76 6.15
CA PRO A 50 -4.46 11.07 6.05
C PRO A 50 -4.98 11.22 4.61
N ILE A 51 -4.11 11.51 3.64
CA ILE A 51 -4.48 11.66 2.21
C ILE A 51 -4.77 10.29 1.57
N LEU A 52 -4.27 9.20 2.17
CA LEU A 52 -4.56 7.82 1.76
C LEU A 52 -5.92 7.30 2.25
N GLN A 53 -6.66 8.09 3.05
CA GLN A 53 -7.96 7.68 3.57
C GLN A 53 -9.08 7.90 2.54
N GLU A 54 -10.27 7.38 2.85
CA GLU A 54 -11.45 7.45 1.98
C GLU A 54 -11.75 8.89 1.52
N GLY A 55 -12.07 9.04 0.23
CA GLY A 55 -12.26 10.34 -0.42
C GLY A 55 -10.96 11.07 -0.79
N GLY A 56 -9.80 10.47 -0.51
CA GLY A 56 -8.48 10.94 -0.91
C GLY A 56 -8.03 10.45 -2.28
N VAL A 57 -6.71 10.33 -2.44
CA VAL A 57 -6.05 9.98 -3.70
C VAL A 57 -5.74 8.47 -3.73
N PRO A 58 -5.89 7.78 -4.88
CA PRO A 58 -5.47 6.38 -5.01
C PRO A 58 -4.01 6.17 -4.61
N THR A 59 -3.73 5.17 -3.75
CA THR A 59 -2.39 4.93 -3.19
C THR A 59 -1.30 4.83 -4.26
N GLY A 60 -1.56 4.10 -5.35
CA GLY A 60 -0.59 3.91 -6.42
C GLY A 60 -0.22 5.21 -7.13
N GLU A 61 -1.20 6.08 -7.37
CA GLU A 61 -0.98 7.41 -7.95
C GLU A 61 -0.23 8.31 -6.98
N LEU A 62 -0.67 8.35 -5.71
CA LEU A 62 -0.04 9.15 -4.67
C LEU A 62 1.44 8.79 -4.51
N PHE A 63 1.77 7.50 -4.37
CA PHE A 63 3.15 7.06 -4.16
C PHE A 63 4.03 7.44 -5.34
N ARG A 64 3.60 7.18 -6.57
CA ARG A 64 4.35 7.53 -7.78
C ARG A 64 4.58 9.04 -7.90
N GLU A 65 3.58 9.86 -7.57
CA GLU A 65 3.70 11.32 -7.62
C GLU A 65 4.64 11.88 -6.54
N ILE A 66 4.43 11.50 -5.27
CA ILE A 66 5.20 12.08 -4.16
C ILE A 66 6.66 11.65 -4.16
N THR A 67 7.00 10.52 -4.80
CA THR A 67 8.39 10.05 -4.89
C THR A 67 9.16 10.58 -6.09
N LYS A 68 8.52 11.27 -7.04
CA LYS A 68 9.20 11.82 -8.23
C LYS A 68 10.45 12.64 -7.90
N PRO A 69 10.46 13.52 -6.86
CA PRO A 69 11.63 14.33 -6.56
C PRO A 69 12.90 13.52 -6.25
N TRP A 70 12.75 12.30 -5.72
CA TRP A 70 13.85 11.50 -5.17
C TRP A 70 14.18 10.23 -5.96
N ARG A 71 13.59 10.06 -7.15
CA ARG A 71 13.95 8.94 -8.01
C ARG A 71 15.46 8.94 -8.34
N PRO A 72 16.10 10.08 -8.67
CA PRO A 72 17.53 10.09 -8.99
C PRO A 72 18.45 9.83 -7.79
N SER A 73 18.02 10.22 -6.59
CA SER A 73 18.81 10.13 -5.35
C SER A 73 18.63 8.82 -4.59
N GLY A 74 17.68 7.97 -5.01
CA GLY A 74 17.37 6.71 -4.35
C GLY A 74 16.68 6.85 -2.99
N LYS A 75 16.21 8.05 -2.63
CA LYS A 75 15.56 8.33 -1.34
C LYS A 75 14.05 8.10 -1.36
N ALA A 76 13.47 7.78 -2.52
CA ALA A 76 12.04 7.43 -2.64
C ALA A 76 11.63 6.31 -1.68
N ALA A 77 12.47 5.28 -1.53
CA ALA A 77 12.22 4.17 -0.61
C ALA A 77 12.15 4.63 0.86
N SER A 78 12.89 5.66 1.28
CA SER A 78 12.92 6.14 2.66
C SER A 78 11.54 6.64 3.12
N LEU A 79 10.84 7.43 2.28
CA LEU A 79 9.48 7.86 2.60
C LEU A 79 8.49 6.69 2.59
N LEU A 80 8.55 5.84 1.55
CA LEU A 80 7.59 4.76 1.38
C LEU A 80 7.68 3.71 2.48
N LEU A 81 8.88 3.39 2.97
CA LEU A 81 9.07 2.49 4.12
C LEU A 81 8.38 3.02 5.37
N GLU A 82 8.46 4.32 5.64
CA GLU A 82 7.78 4.93 6.79
C GLU A 82 6.26 4.90 6.62
N ILE A 83 5.74 5.21 5.43
CA ILE A 83 4.30 5.10 5.13
C ILE A 83 3.81 3.66 5.28
N VAL A 84 4.50 2.69 4.67
CA VAL A 84 4.20 1.26 4.75
C VAL A 84 4.24 0.79 6.21
N GLY A 85 5.23 1.23 6.99
CA GLY A 85 5.34 0.94 8.42
C GLY A 85 4.17 1.49 9.23
N LEU A 86 3.72 2.71 8.95
CA LEU A 86 2.54 3.32 9.58
C LEU A 86 1.24 2.60 9.18
N LEU A 87 1.08 2.25 7.92
CA LEU A 87 -0.04 1.44 7.44
C LEU A 87 -0.05 0.08 8.16
N CYS A 88 1.10 -0.59 8.25
CA CYS A 88 1.22 -1.88 8.94
C CYS A 88 0.82 -1.81 10.41
N LYS A 89 1.19 -0.74 11.11
CA LYS A 89 0.74 -0.49 12.49
C LYS A 89 -0.78 -0.32 12.59
N SER A 90 -1.42 0.25 11.57
CA SER A 90 -2.86 0.54 11.58
C SER A 90 -3.75 -0.63 11.14
N MET A 91 -3.32 -1.42 10.15
CA MET A 91 -4.17 -2.43 9.50
C MET A 91 -3.51 -3.81 9.33
N GLY A 92 -2.24 -3.94 9.69
CA GLY A 92 -1.48 -5.18 9.64
C GLY A 92 -0.82 -5.46 8.27
N PRO A 93 0.32 -6.20 8.25
CA PRO A 93 1.10 -6.45 7.03
C PRO A 93 0.31 -7.09 5.87
N LYS A 94 -0.61 -8.02 6.19
CA LYS A 94 -1.42 -8.69 5.17
C LYS A 94 -2.30 -7.71 4.38
N LYS A 95 -2.94 -6.75 5.05
CA LYS A 95 -3.78 -5.74 4.38
C LYS A 95 -2.94 -4.76 3.57
N VAL A 96 -1.77 -4.38 4.09
CA VAL A 96 -0.83 -3.52 3.35
C VAL A 96 -0.30 -4.20 2.09
N GLY A 97 0.02 -5.49 2.16
CA GLY A 97 0.42 -6.27 0.99
C GLY A 97 -0.67 -6.38 -0.07
N MET A 98 -1.94 -6.51 0.34
CA MET A 98 -3.08 -6.47 -0.60
C MET A 98 -3.20 -5.10 -1.27
N LEU A 99 -3.19 -4.02 -0.49
CA LEU A 99 -3.26 -2.65 -1.00
C LEU A 99 -2.11 -2.34 -1.97
N TRP A 100 -0.90 -2.79 -1.65
CA TRP A 100 0.28 -2.65 -2.53
C TRP A 100 0.08 -3.38 -3.87
N ARG A 101 -0.47 -4.59 -3.83
CA ARG A 101 -0.76 -5.40 -5.03
C ARG A 101 -1.89 -4.80 -5.86
N GLU A 102 -2.97 -4.36 -5.23
CA GLU A 102 -4.12 -3.71 -5.89
C GLU A 102 -3.72 -2.39 -6.55
N ALA A 103 -2.75 -1.68 -5.98
CA ALA A 103 -2.17 -0.47 -6.56
C ALA A 103 -1.13 -0.75 -7.67
N GLU A 104 -0.89 -2.02 -8.00
CA GLU A 104 0.09 -2.49 -8.98
C GLU A 104 1.49 -1.90 -8.75
N LEU A 105 1.90 -1.79 -7.48
CA LEU A 105 3.17 -1.19 -7.10
C LEU A 105 4.30 -2.21 -7.13
N SER A 106 5.48 -1.77 -7.57
CA SER A 106 6.73 -2.52 -7.43
C SER A 106 7.82 -1.67 -6.80
N TRP A 107 8.59 -2.23 -5.86
CA TRP A 107 9.76 -1.56 -5.30
C TRP A 107 10.79 -1.17 -6.36
N LYS A 108 10.83 -1.87 -7.51
CA LYS A 108 11.67 -1.49 -8.65
C LYS A 108 11.40 -0.07 -9.16
N GLU A 109 10.20 0.47 -8.94
CA GLU A 109 9.85 1.85 -9.32
C GLU A 109 10.51 2.91 -8.42
N PHE A 110 10.95 2.51 -7.23
CA PHE A 110 11.37 3.40 -6.14
C PHE A 110 12.81 3.14 -5.67
N LEU A 111 13.45 2.09 -6.18
CA LEU A 111 14.84 1.74 -5.89
C LEU A 111 15.77 2.18 -7.04
N PRO A 112 17.04 2.50 -6.74
CA PRO A 112 18.08 2.66 -7.75
C PRO A 112 18.18 1.49 -8.73
N ASP A 113 18.55 1.81 -9.98
CA ASP A 113 18.74 0.80 -11.02
C ASP A 113 19.78 -0.25 -10.61
N GLY A 114 19.41 -1.53 -10.76
CA GLY A 114 20.27 -2.67 -10.43
C GLY A 114 20.22 -3.12 -8.97
N GLN A 115 19.49 -2.44 -8.09
CA GLN A 115 19.26 -2.94 -6.73
C GLN A 115 18.33 -4.15 -6.74
N ASP A 116 18.69 -5.19 -5.99
CA ASP A 116 17.86 -6.39 -5.84
C ASP A 116 16.66 -6.11 -4.93
N VAL A 117 15.45 -6.23 -5.51
CA VAL A 117 14.18 -5.95 -4.83
C VAL A 117 13.92 -6.94 -3.68
N ASN A 118 14.28 -8.21 -3.85
CA ASN A 118 14.02 -9.25 -2.86
C ASN A 118 14.96 -9.11 -1.66
N ALA A 119 16.23 -8.83 -1.91
CA ALA A 119 17.22 -8.53 -0.88
C ALA A 119 16.83 -7.27 -0.09
N PHE A 120 16.40 -6.22 -0.78
CA PHE A 120 15.88 -5.01 -0.13
C PHE A 120 14.65 -5.31 0.73
N ALA A 121 13.68 -6.06 0.20
CA ALA A 121 12.47 -6.39 0.94
C ALA A 121 12.76 -7.20 2.22
N ALA A 122 13.71 -8.13 2.15
CA ALA A 122 14.16 -8.92 3.30
C ALA A 122 14.91 -8.07 4.33
N GLU A 123 15.81 -7.18 3.88
CA GLU A 123 16.56 -6.29 4.77
C GLU A 123 15.63 -5.32 5.52
N GLN A 124 14.64 -4.76 4.81
CA GLN A 124 13.69 -3.80 5.36
C GLN A 124 12.46 -4.45 6.01
N LYS A 125 12.36 -5.78 6.00
CA LYS A 125 11.24 -6.56 6.57
C LYS A 125 9.89 -6.16 5.97
N VAL A 126 9.86 -5.97 4.66
CA VAL A 126 8.67 -5.62 3.86
C VAL A 126 8.33 -6.70 2.84
N GLU A 127 8.67 -7.96 3.11
CA GLU A 127 8.45 -9.11 2.21
C GLU A 127 6.97 -9.37 1.88
N TYR A 128 6.06 -8.84 2.70
CA TYR A 128 4.62 -8.85 2.44
C TYR A 128 4.18 -7.92 1.30
N THR A 129 5.06 -7.02 0.85
CA THR A 129 4.89 -6.25 -0.39
C THR A 129 5.57 -7.02 -1.53
N PRO A 130 4.83 -7.47 -2.55
CA PRO A 130 5.41 -8.32 -3.59
C PRO A 130 6.54 -7.59 -4.34
N GLY A 131 7.72 -8.20 -4.39
CA GLY A 131 8.72 -7.93 -5.42
C GLY A 131 8.21 -8.46 -6.76
N GLN A 132 8.50 -7.78 -7.87
CA GLN A 132 8.07 -8.30 -9.17
C GLN A 132 8.71 -9.69 -9.43
N GLU A 133 7.82 -10.66 -9.63
CA GLU A 133 8.00 -12.03 -10.10
C GLU A 133 8.33 -13.14 -9.07
N SER A 134 7.31 -13.95 -8.78
CA SER A 134 7.23 -15.24 -9.48
C SER A 134 5.79 -15.46 -9.94
N ASP A 135 5.59 -15.55 -11.26
CA ASP A 135 4.47 -16.28 -11.85
C ASP A 135 4.64 -17.77 -11.50
N ALA A 136 4.34 -18.13 -10.25
CA ALA A 136 4.02 -19.50 -9.91
C ALA A 136 2.54 -19.71 -10.24
N PRO A 137 2.18 -20.61 -11.17
CA PRO A 137 0.79 -20.96 -11.42
C PRO A 137 0.30 -21.79 -10.24
N GLY A 138 -0.08 -21.14 -9.15
CA GLY A 138 -0.31 -21.85 -7.90
C GLY A 138 -1.18 -21.16 -6.87
N GLN A 139 -1.67 -19.94 -7.08
CA GLN A 139 -2.66 -19.33 -6.18
C GLN A 139 -3.61 -18.43 -6.96
N ARG A 140 -4.47 -19.03 -7.81
CA ARG A 140 -5.72 -18.35 -8.15
C ARG A 140 -6.56 -18.32 -6.87
N ALA A 141 -6.39 -17.26 -6.08
CA ALA A 141 -7.44 -16.85 -5.17
C ALA A 141 -8.71 -16.72 -6.01
N LEU A 142 -9.81 -17.38 -5.60
CA LEU A 142 -11.09 -17.16 -6.25
C LEU A 142 -11.36 -15.65 -6.21
N PRO A 143 -11.67 -15.00 -7.35
CA PRO A 143 -12.04 -13.60 -7.37
C PRO A 143 -13.12 -13.34 -6.32
N PHE A 144 -13.04 -12.22 -5.60
CA PHE A 144 -14.01 -11.87 -4.55
C PHE A 144 -15.46 -11.95 -5.03
N GLU A 145 -15.69 -11.67 -6.31
CA GLU A 145 -16.97 -11.80 -6.99
C GLU A 145 -17.48 -13.27 -7.04
N GLU A 146 -16.58 -14.22 -7.31
CA GLU A 146 -16.90 -15.65 -7.35
C GLU A 146 -17.12 -16.21 -5.94
N LEU A 147 -16.35 -15.74 -4.95
CA LEU A 147 -16.59 -16.07 -3.53
C LEU A 147 -17.95 -15.56 -3.05
N SER A 148 -18.30 -14.33 -3.41
CA SER A 148 -19.59 -13.73 -3.06
C SER A 148 -20.75 -14.52 -3.67
N LYS A 149 -20.63 -14.92 -4.93
CA LYS A 149 -21.62 -15.73 -5.64
C LYS A 149 -21.77 -17.14 -5.04
N GLN A 150 -20.67 -17.76 -4.61
CA GLN A 150 -20.70 -19.08 -4.00
C GLN A 150 -21.26 -19.06 -2.57
N LEU A 151 -20.96 -18.02 -1.78
CA LEU A 151 -21.60 -17.80 -0.48
C LEU A 151 -23.10 -17.54 -0.62
N GLU A 152 -23.51 -16.78 -1.63
CA GLU A 152 -24.91 -16.49 -1.93
C GLU A 152 -25.65 -17.78 -2.33
N LYS A 153 -25.01 -18.65 -3.12
CA LYS A 153 -25.54 -19.97 -3.48
C LYS A 153 -25.69 -20.88 -2.26
N LEU A 154 -24.67 -20.96 -1.40
CA LEU A 154 -24.72 -21.77 -0.18
C LEU A 154 -25.84 -21.32 0.77
N ARG A 155 -26.10 -20.01 0.82
CA ARG A 155 -27.20 -19.41 1.58
C ARG A 155 -28.57 -19.77 0.99
N GLN A 156 -28.72 -19.72 -0.34
CA GLN A 156 -29.98 -20.03 -1.02
C GLN A 156 -30.33 -21.52 -0.99
N GLU A 157 -29.34 -22.40 -0.98
CA GLU A 157 -29.51 -23.86 -0.90
C GLU A 157 -29.89 -24.37 0.50
N GLY A 158 -30.00 -23.48 1.49
CA GLY A 158 -30.43 -23.84 2.85
C GLY A 158 -29.42 -24.71 3.59
N ASN A 159 -28.14 -24.65 3.20
CA ASN A 159 -27.08 -25.41 3.86
C ASN A 159 -26.95 -25.00 5.33
N SER A 160 -26.69 -25.99 6.19
CA SER A 160 -26.47 -25.74 7.62
C SER A 160 -25.19 -24.95 7.84
N ASN A 161 -25.14 -24.19 8.94
CA ASN A 161 -23.94 -23.39 9.29
C ASN A 161 -22.66 -24.23 9.30
N GLN A 162 -22.72 -25.50 9.73
CA GLN A 162 -21.58 -26.41 9.73
C GLN A 162 -21.04 -26.71 8.33
N GLN A 163 -21.90 -26.83 7.33
CA GLN A 163 -21.50 -27.04 5.93
C GLN A 163 -20.88 -25.77 5.33
N VAL A 164 -21.39 -24.60 5.72
CA VAL A 164 -20.79 -23.31 5.34
C VAL A 164 -19.41 -23.15 5.98
N PHE A 165 -19.24 -23.52 7.25
CA PHE A 165 -17.94 -23.51 7.92
C PHE A 165 -16.96 -24.49 7.29
N HIS A 166 -17.38 -25.71 6.98
CA HIS A 166 -16.53 -26.70 6.31
C HIS A 166 -16.13 -26.23 4.91
N TRP A 167 -17.04 -25.63 4.14
CA TRP A 167 -16.73 -25.06 2.84
C TRP A 167 -15.76 -23.87 2.95
N MET A 168 -15.96 -22.99 3.94
CA MET A 168 -15.03 -21.88 4.21
C MET A 168 -13.65 -22.40 4.59
N GLU A 169 -13.56 -23.43 5.42
CA GLU A 169 -12.29 -24.09 5.71
C GLU A 169 -11.70 -24.65 4.43
N ASP A 170 -12.39 -25.49 3.66
CA ASP A 170 -11.81 -26.09 2.44
C ASP A 170 -11.31 -25.08 1.39
N ASN A 171 -11.95 -23.91 1.30
CA ASN A 171 -11.64 -22.89 0.29
C ASN A 171 -10.70 -21.78 0.81
N LEU A 172 -10.68 -21.48 2.11
CA LEU A 172 -9.87 -20.42 2.72
C LEU A 172 -8.67 -20.97 3.53
N SER A 173 -8.77 -22.19 4.07
CA SER A 173 -7.73 -22.86 4.87
C SER A 173 -6.49 -23.24 4.02
N LYS A 174 -6.69 -23.51 2.73
CA LYS A 174 -5.58 -23.69 1.77
C LYS A 174 -4.81 -22.40 1.48
N GLN A 175 -5.26 -21.24 1.97
CA GLN A 175 -4.54 -19.96 1.87
C GLN A 175 -3.66 -19.64 3.09
N GLN A 176 -3.47 -20.57 4.03
CA GLN A 176 -2.65 -20.37 5.23
C GLN A 176 -1.36 -21.21 5.29
N SER A 177 -0.95 -21.84 4.19
CA SER A 177 0.40 -22.42 4.12
C SER A 177 1.25 -21.62 3.15
N ILE A 178 2.21 -20.91 3.75
CA ILE A 178 3.40 -20.24 3.19
C ILE A 178 3.14 -18.82 2.69
#